data_AF-A0AAD4GM35-F1
#
_entry.id   AF-A0AAD4GM35-F1
#
_cell.length_a   1.000
_cell.length_b   1.000
_cell.length_c   1.000
_cell.angle_alpha   90.00
_cell.angle_beta   90.00
_cell.angle_gamma   90.00
#
_symmetry.space_group_name_H-M   'P 1'
#
loop_
_entity.id
_entity.type
_entity.pdbx_description
1 polymer ?
#
loop_
_entity_poly.entity_id
_entity_poly.type
_entity_poly.pdbx_seq_one_letter_code
_entity_poly.pdbx_strand_id
1 'polypeptide(L)'
;NLEQSRHDDGHNIVRIVMNELGTDVNGAILWVQDFHTQLEKKFHAAMAAVPEWDEPLSSQVKEYCDGLGHWVRANDDWSFESERYFGKRGLKIKEKRWISLMPKECNQGAPDIGPVLVDSSLL
;
A
#
# COMPACT_ATOMS: atom_id res chain seq x y z
N ASN A 1 4.86 -2.23 9.15
CA ASN A 1 4.88 -2.26 10.63
C ASN A 1 3.65 -2.96 11.22
N LEU A 2 2.43 -2.72 10.72
CA LEU A 2 1.18 -3.35 11.22
C LEU A 2 0.94 -4.77 10.66
N GLU A 3 1.03 -4.95 9.35
CA GLU A 3 0.88 -6.27 8.72
C GLU A 3 1.94 -7.26 9.24
N GLN A 4 3.22 -6.83 9.25
CA GLN A 4 4.30 -7.64 9.79
C GLN A 4 4.17 -7.93 11.29
N SER A 5 3.56 -7.02 12.08
CA SER A 5 3.38 -7.29 13.51
C SER A 5 2.31 -8.35 13.74
N ARG A 6 1.32 -8.42 12.85
CA ARG A 6 0.20 -9.37 12.89
C ARG A 6 0.46 -10.67 12.13
N HIS A 7 1.64 -10.84 11.56
CA HIS A 7 1.98 -11.99 10.70
C HIS A 7 1.09 -12.12 9.44
N ASP A 8 0.59 -10.99 8.94
CA ASP A 8 -0.27 -10.90 7.76
C ASP A 8 0.39 -10.06 6.64
N ASP A 9 1.72 -10.19 6.49
CA ASP A 9 2.50 -9.44 5.51
C ASP A 9 2.88 -10.26 4.28
N GLY A 10 2.29 -11.45 4.09
CA GLY A 10 2.56 -12.31 2.93
C GLY A 10 2.23 -11.67 1.58
N HIS A 11 1.32 -10.69 1.58
CA HIS A 11 0.94 -9.91 0.40
C HIS A 11 1.56 -8.50 0.37
N ASN A 12 2.50 -8.20 1.27
CA ASN A 12 3.17 -6.91 1.32
C ASN A 12 4.40 -6.91 0.41
N ILE A 13 4.50 -5.92 -0.48
CA ILE A 13 5.63 -5.78 -1.42
C ILE A 13 6.99 -5.73 -0.71
N VAL A 14 7.10 -5.10 0.46
CA VAL A 14 8.34 -5.05 1.24
C VAL A 14 8.74 -6.47 1.66
N ARG A 15 7.78 -7.27 2.14
CA ARG A 15 8.03 -8.66 2.57
C ARG A 15 8.44 -9.54 1.39
N ILE A 16 7.76 -9.39 0.26
CA ILE A 16 8.07 -10.12 -0.98
C ILE A 16 9.50 -9.78 -1.43
N VAL A 17 9.84 -8.50 -1.53
CA VAL A 17 11.18 -8.05 -1.96
C VAL A 17 12.28 -8.54 -1.02
N MET A 18 12.06 -8.50 0.31
CA MET A 18 13.00 -9.06 1.28
C MET A 18 13.30 -10.54 0.99
N ASN A 19 12.27 -11.34 0.70
CA ASN A 19 12.42 -12.76 0.44
C ASN A 19 13.07 -13.03 -0.92
N GLU A 20 12.57 -12.40 -1.98
CA GLU A 20 13.01 -12.66 -3.36
C GLU A 20 14.44 -12.16 -3.62
N LEU A 21 14.84 -11.05 -3.00
CA LEU A 21 16.16 -10.45 -3.20
C LEU A 21 17.15 -10.75 -2.06
N GLY A 22 16.73 -11.49 -1.03
CA GLY A 22 17.57 -11.82 0.12
C GLY A 22 18.08 -10.58 0.87
N THR A 23 17.25 -9.52 0.94
CA THR A 23 17.63 -8.23 1.54
C THR A 23 16.92 -7.99 2.88
N ASP A 24 17.47 -7.07 3.68
CA ASP A 24 16.80 -6.56 4.87
C ASP A 24 15.66 -5.58 4.52
N VAL A 25 14.96 -5.10 5.55
CA VAL A 25 13.84 -4.15 5.39
C VAL A 25 14.26 -2.85 4.71
N ASN A 26 15.48 -2.36 4.98
CA ASN A 26 15.96 -1.11 4.39
C ASN A 26 16.23 -1.27 2.90
N GLY A 27 16.91 -2.35 2.51
CA GLY A 27 17.14 -2.64 1.10
C GLY A 27 15.83 -2.90 0.35
N ALA A 28 14.84 -3.54 0.98
CA ALA A 28 13.52 -3.71 0.37
C ALA A 28 12.77 -2.37 0.20
N ILE A 29 12.83 -1.47 1.18
CA ILE A 29 12.24 -0.13 1.07
C ILE A 29 12.93 0.69 -0.03
N LEU A 30 14.25 0.65 -0.12
CA LEU A 30 15.01 1.32 -1.18
C LEU A 30 14.63 0.79 -2.57
N TRP A 31 14.48 -0.52 -2.70
CA TRP A 31 14.02 -1.13 -3.95
C TRP A 31 12.60 -0.68 -4.32
N VAL A 32 11.66 -0.69 -3.37
CA VAL A 32 10.27 -0.24 -3.59
C VAL A 32 10.24 1.24 -3.99
N GLN A 33 11.07 2.08 -3.37
CA GLN A 33 11.19 3.50 -3.70
C GLN A 33 11.69 3.70 -5.14
N ASP A 34 12.73 2.97 -5.56
CA ASP A 34 13.23 3.05 -6.93
C ASP A 34 12.16 2.58 -7.93
N PHE A 35 11.50 1.45 -7.64
CA PHE A 35 10.42 0.93 -8.47
C PHE A 35 9.25 1.93 -8.61
N HIS A 36 8.82 2.56 -7.51
CA HIS A 36 7.81 3.61 -7.53
C HIS A 36 8.25 4.81 -8.39
N THR A 37 9.51 5.24 -8.27
CA THR A 37 10.07 6.35 -9.09
C THR A 37 10.04 6.02 -10.58
N GLN A 38 10.29 4.76 -10.96
CA GLN A 38 10.18 4.33 -12.35
C GLN A 38 8.72 4.32 -12.84
N LEU A 39 7.76 3.93 -12.01
CA LEU A 39 6.34 3.96 -12.34
C LEU A 39 5.82 5.40 -12.51
N GLU A 40 6.24 6.32 -11.64
CA GLU A 40 5.94 7.75 -11.75
C GLU A 40 6.41 8.33 -13.10
N LYS A 41 7.66 8.04 -13.50
CA LYS A 41 8.19 8.46 -14.80
C LYS A 41 7.37 7.89 -15.97
N LYS A 42 6.98 6.61 -15.89
CA LYS A 42 6.14 5.96 -16.92
C LYS A 42 4.75 6.59 -16.98
N PHE A 43 4.16 6.92 -15.83
CA PHE A 43 2.87 7.59 -15.76
C PHE A 43 2.93 8.96 -16.43
N HIS A 44 3.92 9.79 -16.11
CA HIS A 44 4.09 11.10 -16.77
C HIS A 44 4.31 10.98 -18.28
N ALA A 45 5.10 10.01 -18.73
CA ALA A 45 5.29 9.75 -20.15
C ALA A 45 3.97 9.32 -20.84
N ALA A 46 3.17 8.48 -20.17
CA ALA A 46 1.86 8.07 -20.67
C ALA A 46 0.87 9.24 -20.72
N MET A 47 0.85 10.10 -19.70
CA MET A 47 0.04 11.32 -19.67
C MET A 47 0.36 12.26 -20.84
N ALA A 48 1.64 12.44 -21.17
CA ALA A 48 2.06 13.25 -22.29
C ALA A 48 1.75 12.63 -23.67
N ALA A 49 1.48 11.32 -23.70
CA ALA A 49 1.18 10.56 -24.91
C ALA A 49 -0.32 10.20 -25.03
N VAL A 50 -1.18 10.76 -24.18
CA VAL A 50 -2.64 10.58 -24.29
C VAL A 50 -3.09 11.13 -25.65
N PRO A 51 -3.77 10.33 -26.49
CA PRO A 51 -4.28 10.81 -27.77
C PRO A 51 -5.30 11.94 -27.59
N GLU A 52 -5.44 12.76 -28.62
CA GLU A 52 -6.55 13.71 -28.73
C GLU A 52 -7.66 13.11 -29.61
N TRP A 53 -8.89 13.37 -29.21
CA TRP A 53 -10.13 13.04 -29.91
C TRP A 53 -11.01 14.29 -30.08
N ASP A 54 -12.16 14.13 -30.73
CA ASP A 54 -13.16 15.19 -30.80
C ASP A 54 -13.78 15.48 -29.42
N GLU A 55 -14.16 16.73 -29.18
CA GLU A 55 -14.86 17.10 -27.94
C GLU A 55 -16.29 16.52 -27.90
N PRO A 56 -16.80 16.15 -26.70
CA PRO A 56 -16.22 16.37 -25.37
C PRO A 56 -15.25 15.28 -24.88
N LEU A 57 -14.87 14.32 -25.72
CA LEU A 57 -14.13 13.14 -25.26
C LEU A 57 -12.72 13.49 -24.77
N SER A 58 -12.02 14.38 -25.47
CA SER A 58 -10.68 14.85 -25.07
C SER A 58 -10.66 15.47 -23.69
N SER A 59 -11.59 16.39 -23.41
CA SER A 59 -11.69 17.01 -22.09
C SER A 59 -12.02 15.99 -20.99
N GLN A 60 -12.94 15.05 -21.24
CA GLN A 60 -13.30 14.00 -20.28
C GLN A 60 -12.14 13.04 -19.98
N VAL A 61 -11.41 12.59 -21.00
CA VAL A 61 -10.26 11.71 -20.81
C VAL A 61 -9.15 12.44 -20.04
N LYS A 62 -8.90 13.70 -20.36
CA LYS A 62 -7.93 14.52 -19.63
C LYS A 62 -8.29 14.64 -18.15
N GLU A 63 -9.54 15.00 -17.84
CA GLU A 63 -10.00 15.11 -16.45
C GLU A 63 -9.87 13.78 -15.69
N TYR A 64 -10.25 12.66 -16.33
CA TYR A 64 -10.09 11.34 -15.75
C TYR A 64 -8.63 11.01 -15.43
N CYS A 65 -7.74 11.23 -16.40
CA CYS A 65 -6.31 11.00 -16.29
C CYS A 65 -5.65 11.88 -15.21
N ASP A 66 -6.02 13.16 -15.12
CA ASP A 66 -5.58 14.05 -14.04
C ASP A 66 -6.06 13.54 -12.66
N GLY A 67 -7.29 13.01 -12.59
CA GLY A 67 -7.84 12.34 -11.41
C GLY A 67 -7.00 11.15 -10.94
N LEU A 68 -6.50 10.32 -11.87
CA LEU A 68 -5.59 9.22 -11.53
C LEU A 68 -4.28 9.71 -10.89
N GLY A 69 -3.74 10.84 -11.38
CA GLY A 69 -2.56 11.48 -10.79
C GLY A 69 -2.82 11.98 -9.37
N HIS A 70 -3.96 12.66 -9.15
CA HIS A 70 -4.37 13.10 -7.82
C HIS A 70 -4.59 11.94 -6.84
N TRP A 71 -5.13 10.81 -7.33
CA TRP A 71 -5.41 9.64 -6.51
C TRP A 71 -4.16 9.10 -5.80
N VAL A 72 -3.01 9.08 -6.48
CA VAL A 72 -1.73 8.63 -5.88
C VAL A 72 -1.32 9.53 -4.73
N ARG A 73 -1.40 10.85 -4.91
CA ARG A 73 -1.05 11.83 -3.88
C ARG A 73 -2.01 11.79 -2.69
N ALA A 74 -3.31 11.70 -2.97
CA ALA A 74 -4.35 11.59 -1.96
C ALA A 74 -4.18 10.33 -1.11
N ASN A 75 -3.82 9.20 -1.72
CA ASN A 75 -3.56 7.96 -0.98
C ASN A 75 -2.34 8.08 -0.04
N ASP A 76 -1.27 8.78 -0.44
CA ASP A 76 -0.13 9.06 0.45
C ASP A 76 -0.56 9.90 1.65
N ASP A 77 -1.30 11.00 1.43
CA ASP A 77 -1.80 11.85 2.52
C ASP A 77 -2.72 11.09 3.46
N TRP A 78 -3.73 10.41 2.91
CA TRP A 78 -4.69 9.62 3.69
C TRP A 78 -4.02 8.51 4.51
N SER A 79 -2.95 7.89 4.00
CA SER A 79 -2.22 6.85 4.73
C SER A 79 -1.58 7.38 6.02
N PHE A 80 -1.19 8.66 6.06
CA PHE A 80 -0.69 9.32 7.28
C PHE A 80 -1.78 9.98 8.12
N GLU A 81 -2.90 10.38 7.54
CA GLU A 81 -3.95 11.15 8.21
C GLU A 81 -5.05 10.29 8.82
N SER A 82 -5.37 9.14 8.23
CA SER A 82 -6.53 8.30 8.59
C SER A 82 -6.41 7.53 9.91
N GLU A 83 -5.28 7.64 10.62
CA GLU A 83 -4.93 6.85 11.81
C GLU A 83 -4.83 5.33 11.61
N ARG A 84 -5.28 4.78 10.46
CA ARG A 84 -5.34 3.34 10.18
C ARG A 84 -4.00 2.63 10.38
N TYR A 85 -2.91 3.23 9.96
CA TYR A 85 -1.58 2.60 9.98
C TYR A 85 -0.66 3.10 11.10
N PHE A 86 -0.88 4.33 11.57
CA PHE A 86 0.03 5.02 12.49
C PHE A 86 -0.63 5.56 13.76
N GLY A 87 -1.95 5.36 13.91
CA GLY A 87 -2.75 6.04 14.92
C GLY A 87 -2.58 7.57 14.79
N LYS A 88 -2.71 8.25 15.94
CA LYS A 88 -2.52 9.71 16.07
C LYS A 88 -1.11 10.23 15.73
N ARG A 89 -0.16 9.35 15.39
CA ARG A 89 1.24 9.72 15.13
C ARG A 89 1.56 9.92 13.64
N GLY A 90 0.62 9.65 12.73
CA GLY A 90 0.91 9.62 11.30
C GLY A 90 1.51 10.93 10.77
N LEU A 91 0.94 12.09 11.12
CA LEU A 91 1.50 13.39 10.71
C LEU A 91 2.92 13.64 11.23
N LYS A 92 3.21 13.26 12.48
CA LYS A 92 4.55 13.36 13.06
C LYS A 92 5.55 12.43 12.37
N ILE A 93 5.11 11.24 11.97
CA ILE A 93 5.94 10.28 11.22
C ILE A 93 6.23 10.82 9.82
N LYS A 94 5.23 11.38 9.15
CA LYS A 94 5.37 12.02 7.84
C LYS A 94 6.38 13.16 7.86
N GLU A 95 6.33 14.00 8.89
CA GLU A 95 7.30 15.09 9.10
C GLU A 95 8.72 14.55 9.37
N LYS A 96 8.86 13.61 10.31
CA LYS A 96 10.17 13.11 10.75
C LYS A 96 10.81 12.10 9.82
N ARG A 97 10.04 11.50 8.91
CA ARG A 97 10.47 10.43 8.00
C ARG A 97 11.12 9.24 8.72
N TRP A 98 10.69 8.98 9.95
CA TRP A 98 11.24 7.92 10.80
C TRP A 98 10.13 7.18 11.54
N ILE A 99 10.23 5.86 11.58
CA ILE A 99 9.33 4.97 12.32
C ILE A 99 10.10 3.84 13.00
N SER A 100 9.71 3.50 14.23
CA SER A 100 10.14 2.26 14.88
C SER A 100 9.17 1.14 14.52
N LEU A 101 9.70 0.00 14.07
CA LEU A 101 8.89 -1.17 13.78
C LEU A 101 8.16 -1.66 15.04
N MET A 102 6.91 -2.10 14.86
CA MET A 102 6.16 -2.66 15.97
C MET A 102 6.67 -4.07 16.27
N PRO A 103 6.71 -4.48 17.56
CA PRO A 103 7.01 -5.86 17.91
C PRO A 103 6.07 -6.82 17.17
N LYS A 104 6.59 -7.98 16.79
CA LYS A 104 5.74 -9.05 16.27
C LYS A 104 4.87 -9.59 17.42
N GLU A 105 3.58 -9.71 17.17
CA GLU A 105 2.64 -10.30 18.11
C GLU A 105 3.02 -11.76 18.30
N CYS A 106 3.59 -12.09 19.46
CA CYS A 106 3.87 -13.48 19.76
C CYS A 106 2.51 -14.17 19.89
N ASN A 107 2.20 -15.10 18.98
CA ASN A 107 0.99 -15.93 19.04
C ASN A 107 0.99 -16.75 20.33
N GLN A 108 0.62 -16.14 21.45
CA GLN A 108 0.22 -16.84 22.66
C GLN A 108 -1.17 -17.39 22.36
N GLY A 109 -1.20 -18.62 21.83
CA GLY A 109 -2.36 -19.48 21.61
C GLY A 109 -3.68 -18.73 21.44
N ALA A 110 -4.05 -18.45 20.18
CA ALA A 110 -5.44 -18.13 19.90
C ALA A 110 -6.31 -19.25 20.51
N PRO A 111 -7.23 -18.96 21.44
CA PRO A 111 -8.12 -19.99 21.95
C PRO A 111 -8.92 -20.54 20.76
N ASP A 112 -9.06 -21.86 20.70
CA ASP A 112 -10.03 -22.50 19.80
C ASP A 112 -11.34 -21.71 19.90
N ILE A 113 -11.85 -21.21 18.78
CA ILE A 113 -13.05 -20.35 18.72
C ILE A 113 -14.34 -21.19 18.96
N GLY A 114 -14.17 -22.39 19.53
CA GLY A 114 -15.23 -23.35 19.81
C GLY A 114 -15.73 -24.07 18.56
N PRO A 115 -16.52 -25.15 18.74
CA PRO A 115 -17.10 -25.88 17.61
C PRO A 115 -18.13 -25.03 16.87
N VAL A 116 -18.03 -24.97 15.55
CA VAL A 116 -19.07 -24.43 14.67
C VAL A 116 -20.01 -25.58 14.27
N LEU A 117 -21.31 -25.41 14.49
CA LEU A 117 -22.33 -26.31 13.95
C LEU A 117 -22.29 -26.20 12.42
N VAL A 118 -21.77 -27.23 11.76
CA VAL A 118 -21.96 -27.43 10.33
C VAL A 118 -23.35 -28.04 10.16
N ASP A 119 -24.31 -27.27 9.67
CA ASP A 119 -25.62 -27.79 9.33
C ASP A 119 -25.47 -28.85 8.23
N SER A 120 -25.83 -30.08 8.55
CA SER A 120 -25.86 -31.22 7.64
C SER A 120 -26.87 -31.06 6.48
N SER A 121 -27.68 -30.00 6.46
CA SER A 121 -28.56 -29.67 5.34
C SER A 121 -27.83 -29.14 4.08
N LEU A 122 -26.52 -28.90 4.18
CA LEU A 122 -25.66 -28.40 3.08
C LEU A 122 -24.74 -29.48 2.46
N LEU A 123 -25.00 -30.77 2.72
CA LEU A 123 -24.40 -31.90 1.98
C LEU A 123 -25.43 -32.62 1.11
#